data_AF-A0A2M7Z1V5-F1
#
_entry.id   AF-A0A2M7Z1V5-F1
#
_cell.length_a   1.000
_cell.length_b   1.000
_cell.length_c   1.000
_cell.angle_alpha   90.00
_cell.angle_beta   90.00
_cell.angle_gamma   90.00
#
_symmetry.space_group_name_H-M   'P 1'
#
loop_
_entity.id
_entity.type
_entity.pdbx_description
1 polymer ?
#
loop_
_entity_poly.entity_id
_entity_poly.type
_entity_poly.pdbx_seq_one_letter_code
_entity_poly.pdbx_strand_id
1 'polypeptide(L)'
;MPHENNFQHANYSKSDPGTRVGYRTFQPGAALDSPAWVQAMGDVGQQLAKSRVKGMLFLNGLPYMDLFGAARLDEVGGLKRGYSRGISGIESLLALLRPATNGIGLPDDPIHLPLKNNEQTQQGLDALAQEVGNFTSSYVWKFEQALSQGSGQKISCGRYVWSSMNHHVGRVEAAIDLLLYLQKWGSGLALTKEDRLLIVGHGHAGQVLALLSNILTRGESEGRGRVFEILAKYWQAYPSVDRSTEQLEHLYRLVMDQTVLEGATVDVVTLGTPVRYGWDTDGVGHLLHFVNHRVIRTDGKRWLAKMELPQIAWEMPYQTGGDYVQQLAVAGTDALPNSPEAEQANVDFREIFEPYDGFERWLECTRRTTRCANDGQCVLVEYGVQAEESPRQHLFGHACYTQSPAMLFLATEIAQAFYAPVG
;
A
#
# COMPACT_ATOMS: atom_id res chain seq x y z
N MET A 1 -20.13 -3.18 -19.55
CA MET A 1 -19.91 -2.36 -18.34
C MET A 1 -18.53 -1.80 -18.48
N PRO A 2 -18.28 -0.49 -18.30
CA PRO A 2 -16.94 0.04 -18.42
C PRO A 2 -16.05 -0.73 -17.44
N HIS A 3 -14.92 -1.25 -17.94
CA HIS A 3 -13.91 -1.96 -17.17
C HIS A 3 -13.04 -1.01 -16.33
N GLU A 4 -13.30 0.30 -16.41
CA GLU A 4 -12.41 1.34 -15.95
C GLU A 4 -12.89 1.91 -14.62
N ASN A 5 -12.01 1.94 -13.65
CA ASN A 5 -12.25 2.60 -12.39
C ASN A 5 -11.93 4.09 -12.54
N ASN A 6 -12.87 4.97 -12.22
CA ASN A 6 -12.71 6.41 -12.32
C ASN A 6 -12.41 7.02 -10.96
N PHE A 7 -11.36 6.53 -10.29
CA PHE A 7 -10.94 6.88 -8.93
C PHE A 7 -11.97 6.55 -7.82
N GLN A 8 -12.93 5.68 -8.10
CA GLN A 8 -13.96 5.32 -7.14
C GLN A 8 -13.39 4.44 -6.03
N HIS A 9 -13.94 4.60 -4.81
CA HIS A 9 -13.65 3.69 -3.70
C HIS A 9 -13.93 2.23 -4.07
N ALA A 10 -13.15 1.33 -3.46
CA ALA A 10 -13.31 -0.11 -3.58
C ALA A 10 -14.64 -0.56 -2.97
N ASN A 11 -15.25 -1.56 -3.61
CA ASN A 11 -16.47 -2.19 -3.12
C ASN A 11 -16.16 -3.21 -2.02
N TYR A 12 -16.68 -2.97 -0.83
CA TYR A 12 -16.58 -3.89 0.31
C TYR A 12 -17.56 -5.06 0.18
N SER A 13 -17.17 -6.03 -0.66
CA SER A 13 -17.99 -7.21 -0.94
C SER A 13 -17.71 -8.37 0.03
N LYS A 14 -18.77 -9.11 0.36
CA LYS A 14 -18.70 -10.41 1.05
C LYS A 14 -18.69 -11.60 0.09
N SER A 15 -18.89 -11.34 -1.20
CA SER A 15 -18.94 -12.37 -2.23
C SER A 15 -17.62 -13.13 -2.32
N ASP A 16 -17.69 -14.38 -2.76
CA ASP A 16 -16.50 -15.21 -3.02
C ASP A 16 -15.69 -14.61 -4.18
N PRO A 17 -14.40 -14.27 -3.98
CA PRO A 17 -13.53 -13.80 -5.07
C PRO A 17 -13.16 -14.89 -6.08
N GLY A 18 -13.55 -16.15 -5.86
CA GLY A 18 -13.41 -17.24 -6.82
C GLY A 18 -11.95 -17.57 -7.12
N THR A 19 -11.59 -17.67 -8.39
CA THR A 19 -10.21 -18.01 -8.82
C THR A 19 -9.21 -16.87 -8.62
N ARG A 20 -9.66 -15.65 -8.27
CA ARG A 20 -8.75 -14.53 -7.99
C ARG A 20 -8.02 -14.66 -6.66
N VAL A 21 -8.44 -15.58 -5.79
CA VAL A 21 -7.81 -15.76 -4.47
C VAL A 21 -6.98 -17.04 -4.38
N GLY A 22 -5.71 -16.89 -4.06
CA GLY A 22 -4.79 -17.95 -3.66
C GLY A 22 -4.66 -18.02 -2.13
N TYR A 23 -4.39 -19.21 -1.61
CA TYR A 23 -4.15 -19.45 -0.19
C TYR A 23 -2.78 -20.07 -0.04
N ARG A 24 -1.98 -19.55 0.89
CA ARG A 24 -0.62 -20.01 1.17
C ARG A 24 -0.39 -20.08 2.67
N THR A 25 0.46 -21.02 3.08
CA THR A 25 1.14 -20.95 4.37
C THR A 25 2.52 -20.38 4.12
N PHE A 26 2.94 -19.42 4.94
CA PHE A 26 4.26 -18.84 4.79
C PHE A 26 5.33 -19.91 4.96
N GLN A 27 6.19 -20.02 3.95
CA GLN A 27 7.39 -20.84 3.99
C GLN A 27 8.55 -19.96 3.52
N PRO A 28 9.51 -19.61 4.39
CA PRO A 28 10.59 -18.68 4.04
C PRO A 28 11.50 -19.21 2.90
N GLY A 29 11.44 -20.52 2.62
CA GLY A 29 12.28 -21.18 1.65
C GLY A 29 13.68 -21.47 2.21
N ALA A 30 14.69 -21.41 1.34
CA ALA A 30 16.08 -21.58 1.73
C ALA A 30 16.53 -20.44 2.67
N ALA A 31 17.44 -20.75 3.61
CA ALA A 31 17.98 -19.78 4.54
C ALA A 31 18.66 -18.61 3.80
N LEU A 32 18.42 -17.38 4.26
CA LEU A 32 18.97 -16.16 3.69
C LEU A 32 20.50 -16.29 3.47
N ASP A 33 20.99 -15.82 2.32
CA ASP A 33 22.40 -15.86 1.90
C ASP A 33 23.00 -17.27 1.70
N SER A 34 22.23 -18.35 1.91
CA SER A 34 22.71 -19.71 1.60
C SER A 34 22.85 -19.91 0.07
N PRO A 35 23.71 -20.84 -0.40
CA PRO A 35 23.84 -21.12 -1.83
C PRO A 35 22.49 -21.48 -2.50
N ALA A 36 21.62 -22.21 -1.79
CA ALA A 36 20.29 -22.55 -2.28
C ALA A 36 19.37 -21.32 -2.41
N TRP A 37 19.47 -20.37 -1.48
CA TRP A 37 18.72 -19.11 -1.54
C TRP A 37 19.21 -18.22 -2.69
N VAL A 38 20.54 -18.11 -2.85
CA VAL A 38 21.14 -17.36 -3.96
C VAL A 38 20.71 -17.93 -5.30
N GLN A 39 20.74 -19.26 -5.45
CA GLN A 39 20.27 -19.91 -6.67
C GLN A 39 18.78 -19.62 -6.93
N ALA A 40 17.91 -19.79 -5.93
CA ALA A 40 16.48 -19.58 -6.10
C ALA A 40 16.13 -18.12 -6.44
N MET A 41 16.81 -17.14 -5.82
CA MET A 41 16.68 -15.73 -6.19
C MET A 41 17.20 -15.44 -7.61
N GLY A 42 18.28 -16.09 -8.02
CA GLY A 42 18.81 -16.00 -9.39
C GLY A 42 17.81 -16.53 -10.43
N ASP A 43 17.14 -17.65 -10.12
CA ASP A 43 16.09 -18.22 -10.98
C ASP A 43 14.90 -17.26 -11.12
N VAL A 44 14.50 -16.60 -10.03
CA VAL A 44 13.49 -15.52 -10.06
C VAL A 44 13.98 -14.37 -10.94
N GLY A 45 15.24 -13.93 -10.77
CA GLY A 45 15.82 -12.86 -11.59
C GLY A 45 15.85 -13.17 -13.08
N GLN A 46 16.16 -14.42 -13.45
CA GLN A 46 16.06 -14.88 -14.84
C GLN A 46 14.63 -14.80 -15.38
N GLN A 47 13.64 -15.19 -14.57
CA GLN A 47 12.23 -15.14 -14.97
C GLN A 47 11.76 -13.70 -15.18
N LEU A 48 12.09 -12.79 -14.26
CA LEU A 48 11.80 -11.36 -14.39
C LEU A 48 12.46 -10.75 -15.64
N ALA A 49 13.74 -11.07 -15.88
CA ALA A 49 14.47 -10.57 -17.05
C ALA A 49 13.86 -11.08 -18.37
N LYS A 50 13.47 -12.36 -18.45
CA LYS A 50 12.76 -12.93 -19.62
C LYS A 50 11.44 -12.23 -19.91
N SER A 51 10.74 -11.79 -18.86
CA SER A 51 9.51 -11.00 -18.98
C SER A 51 9.75 -9.50 -19.15
N ARG A 52 10.99 -9.06 -19.41
CA ARG A 52 11.38 -7.66 -19.66
C ARG A 52 11.15 -6.72 -18.47
N VAL A 53 11.21 -7.24 -17.25
CA VAL A 53 11.26 -6.39 -16.06
C VAL A 53 12.64 -5.72 -15.99
N LYS A 54 12.68 -4.40 -16.14
CA LYS A 54 13.93 -3.60 -16.15
C LYS A 54 14.31 -3.04 -14.79
N GLY A 55 13.31 -2.78 -13.97
CA GLY A 55 13.51 -2.24 -12.64
C GLY A 55 12.43 -2.69 -11.67
N MET A 56 12.80 -2.74 -10.40
CA MET A 56 11.90 -3.00 -9.28
C MET A 56 12.00 -1.88 -8.25
N LEU A 57 10.88 -1.33 -7.79
CA LEU A 57 10.84 -0.26 -6.82
C LEU A 57 10.08 -0.71 -5.56
N PHE A 58 10.75 -0.63 -4.41
CA PHE A 58 10.13 -0.86 -3.10
C PHE A 58 9.60 0.46 -2.54
N LEU A 59 8.32 0.48 -2.17
CA LEU A 59 7.61 1.66 -1.72
C LEU A 59 7.08 1.45 -0.29
N ASN A 60 7.54 2.27 0.66
CA ASN A 60 7.06 2.26 2.05
C ASN A 60 6.92 3.67 2.63
N GLY A 61 6.17 3.79 3.72
CA GLY A 61 6.03 5.02 4.50
C GLY A 61 6.62 4.89 5.90
N LEU A 62 6.21 5.77 6.80
CA LEU A 62 6.46 5.64 8.24
C LEU A 62 5.49 4.60 8.84
N PRO A 63 5.97 3.49 9.42
CA PRO A 63 5.11 2.54 10.11
C PRO A 63 4.57 3.06 11.45
N TYR A 64 5.28 4.00 12.08
CA TYR A 64 5.00 4.49 13.44
C TYR A 64 4.26 5.83 13.43
N MET A 65 3.10 5.86 12.79
CA MET A 65 2.23 7.03 12.66
C MET A 65 0.77 6.66 12.95
N ASP A 66 -0.20 7.52 12.60
CA ASP A 66 -1.63 7.16 12.63
C ASP A 66 -1.95 6.14 11.54
N LEU A 67 -1.58 4.90 11.84
CA LEU A 67 -1.67 3.72 10.99
C LEU A 67 -3.12 3.32 10.70
N PHE A 68 -4.07 3.76 11.53
CA PHE A 68 -5.48 3.46 11.34
C PHE A 68 -6.27 4.65 10.80
N GLY A 69 -5.73 5.88 10.86
CA GLY A 69 -6.50 7.09 10.58
C GLY A 69 -7.54 7.37 11.68
N ALA A 70 -7.18 7.07 12.94
CA ALA A 70 -8.06 7.16 14.09
C ALA A 70 -8.50 8.60 14.39
N ALA A 71 -7.72 9.61 13.98
CA ALA A 71 -8.06 11.02 14.19
C ALA A 71 -9.43 11.39 13.58
N ARG A 72 -9.75 10.91 12.36
CA ARG A 72 -11.06 11.15 11.74
C ARG A 72 -12.20 10.45 12.48
N LEU A 73 -11.95 9.27 13.04
CA LEU A 73 -12.92 8.59 13.88
C LEU A 73 -13.24 9.47 15.10
N ASP A 74 -12.22 9.96 15.82
CA ASP A 74 -12.44 10.79 17.00
C ASP A 74 -13.17 12.11 16.72
N GLU A 75 -12.91 12.77 15.59
CA GLU A 75 -13.58 14.03 15.22
C GLU A 75 -15.02 13.86 14.74
N VAL A 76 -15.27 12.85 13.90
CA VAL A 76 -16.51 12.73 13.13
C VAL A 76 -17.45 11.65 13.68
N GLY A 77 -16.97 10.69 14.48
CA GLY A 77 -17.87 9.68 15.03
C GLY A 77 -17.36 8.81 16.18
N GLY A 78 -18.21 8.69 17.19
CA GLY A 78 -18.01 7.85 18.36
C GLY A 78 -18.35 8.62 19.64
N LEU A 79 -17.48 9.56 20.02
CA LEU A 79 -17.58 10.24 21.31
C LEU A 79 -18.36 11.56 21.29
N LYS A 80 -18.13 12.45 20.30
CA LYS A 80 -18.83 13.76 20.25
C LYS A 80 -20.34 13.65 20.04
N ARG A 81 -20.81 12.61 19.34
CA ARG A 81 -22.24 12.40 19.02
C ARG A 81 -22.89 11.22 19.76
N GLY A 82 -22.13 10.51 20.62
CA GLY A 82 -22.66 9.43 21.46
C GLY A 82 -22.96 8.10 20.75
N TYR A 83 -22.57 7.93 19.48
CA TYR A 83 -22.81 6.70 18.72
C TYR A 83 -22.05 5.47 19.26
N SER A 84 -20.93 5.67 19.99
CA SER A 84 -20.23 4.57 20.66
C SER A 84 -20.95 4.04 21.90
N ARG A 85 -21.89 4.81 22.48
CA ARG A 85 -22.55 4.50 23.77
C ARG A 85 -23.42 3.23 23.76
N GLY A 86 -23.65 2.62 22.59
CA GLY A 86 -24.44 1.39 22.44
C GLY A 86 -23.64 0.12 22.11
N ILE A 87 -22.32 0.21 21.86
CA ILE A 87 -21.50 -0.94 21.48
C ILE A 87 -20.50 -1.21 22.61
N SER A 88 -20.81 -2.18 23.47
CA SER A 88 -19.89 -2.59 24.55
C SER A 88 -18.51 -2.92 23.98
N GLY A 89 -17.44 -2.44 24.63
CA GLY A 89 -16.03 -2.71 24.28
C GLY A 89 -15.47 -1.95 23.07
N ILE A 90 -16.25 -1.09 22.40
CA ILE A 90 -15.74 -0.31 21.26
C ILE A 90 -14.65 0.70 21.66
N GLU A 91 -14.74 1.28 22.85
CA GLU A 91 -13.73 2.23 23.34
C GLU A 91 -12.36 1.57 23.53
N SER A 92 -12.33 0.30 23.95
CA SER A 92 -11.09 -0.48 24.06
C SER A 92 -10.46 -0.70 22.68
N LEU A 93 -11.27 -0.95 21.65
CA LEU A 93 -10.78 -1.02 20.29
C LEU A 93 -10.25 0.34 19.82
N LEU A 94 -11.02 1.42 19.99
CA LEU A 94 -10.57 2.76 19.57
C LEU A 94 -9.26 3.16 20.25
N ALA A 95 -9.05 2.79 21.51
CA ALA A 95 -7.76 2.99 22.19
C ALA A 95 -6.61 2.25 21.48
N LEU A 96 -6.83 1.07 20.92
CA LEU A 96 -5.82 0.34 20.14
C LEU A 96 -5.59 0.92 18.73
N LEU A 97 -6.51 1.75 18.23
CA LEU A 97 -6.32 2.43 16.93
C LEU A 97 -5.55 3.74 17.08
N ARG A 98 -5.69 4.43 18.21
CA ARG A 98 -5.09 5.75 18.44
C ARG A 98 -3.57 5.68 18.59
N PRO A 99 -2.81 6.56 17.92
CA PRO A 99 -1.35 6.66 18.08
C PRO A 99 -0.88 6.79 19.53
N ALA A 100 -1.64 7.53 20.36
CA ALA A 100 -1.27 7.81 21.74
C ALA A 100 -1.35 6.58 22.67
N THR A 101 -2.08 5.53 22.28
CA THR A 101 -2.40 4.39 23.17
C THR A 101 -2.19 3.03 22.54
N ASN A 102 -1.90 2.95 21.23
CA ASN A 102 -1.72 1.69 20.51
C ASN A 102 -0.35 1.03 20.76
N GLY A 103 0.59 1.74 21.40
CA GLY A 103 1.93 1.23 21.70
C GLY A 103 2.84 1.07 20.50
N ILE A 104 2.46 1.59 19.32
CA ILE A 104 3.30 1.59 18.12
C ILE A 104 4.21 2.80 18.12
N GLY A 105 3.68 4.02 18.15
CA GLY A 105 4.48 5.26 18.13
C GLY A 105 5.01 5.63 19.51
N LEU A 106 6.23 6.15 19.59
CA LEU A 106 6.82 6.67 20.82
C LEU A 106 7.02 8.19 20.71
N PRO A 107 6.83 8.97 21.80
CA PRO A 107 6.98 10.43 21.77
C PRO A 107 8.36 10.91 21.30
N ASP A 108 9.40 10.12 21.56
CA ASP A 108 10.80 10.46 21.25
C ASP A 108 11.26 9.91 19.88
N ASP A 109 10.34 9.40 19.05
CA ASP A 109 10.68 8.94 17.70
C ASP A 109 11.19 10.13 16.84
N PRO A 110 12.38 10.03 16.22
CA PRO A 110 13.09 11.18 15.64
C PRO A 110 12.58 11.62 14.26
N ILE A 111 11.53 10.98 13.73
CA ILE A 111 11.05 11.18 12.37
C ILE A 111 9.62 11.72 12.42
N HIS A 112 9.40 12.81 11.69
CA HIS A 112 8.12 13.50 11.62
C HIS A 112 7.62 13.59 10.18
N LEU A 113 6.31 13.67 10.05
CA LEU A 113 5.62 13.83 8.78
C LEU A 113 5.59 15.31 8.35
N PRO A 114 5.50 15.62 7.04
CA PRO A 114 5.58 14.69 5.91
C PRO A 114 7.01 14.17 5.69
N LEU A 115 7.14 12.90 5.32
CA LEU A 115 8.43 12.34 4.92
C LEU A 115 8.89 12.91 3.56
N LYS A 116 10.20 13.03 3.38
CA LYS A 116 10.82 13.30 2.08
C LYS A 116 11.53 12.04 1.58
N ASN A 117 11.44 11.75 0.28
CA ASN A 117 12.22 10.67 -0.32
C ASN A 117 13.69 11.09 -0.50
N ASN A 118 14.48 11.06 0.58
CA ASN A 118 15.91 11.37 0.55
C ASN A 118 16.71 10.42 1.45
N GLU A 119 18.02 10.42 1.28
CA GLU A 119 18.94 9.54 2.00
C GLU A 119 18.84 9.71 3.53
N GLN A 120 18.74 10.94 4.03
CA GLN A 120 18.60 11.21 5.47
C GLN A 120 17.35 10.55 6.05
N THR A 121 16.20 10.64 5.37
CA THR A 121 14.95 10.03 5.82
C THR A 121 15.04 8.50 5.75
N GLN A 122 15.64 7.96 4.69
CA GLN A 122 15.84 6.51 4.53
C GLN A 122 16.74 5.94 5.63
N GLN A 123 17.88 6.60 5.93
CA GLN A 123 18.79 6.21 7.00
C GLN A 123 18.13 6.30 8.38
N GLY A 124 17.37 7.38 8.62
CA GLY A 124 16.59 7.52 9.84
C GLY A 124 15.58 6.39 10.01
N LEU A 125 14.84 6.04 8.95
CA LEU A 125 13.86 4.94 8.98
C LEU A 125 14.55 3.60 9.20
N ASP A 126 15.72 3.37 8.62
CA ASP A 126 16.47 2.14 8.80
C ASP A 126 16.95 1.98 10.24
N ALA A 127 17.35 3.09 10.88
CA ALA A 127 17.71 3.10 12.30
C ALA A 127 16.49 2.92 13.22
N LEU A 128 15.36 3.54 12.88
CA LEU A 128 14.15 3.57 13.71
C LEU A 128 13.31 2.29 13.60
N ALA A 129 13.01 1.87 12.38
CA ALA A 129 12.06 0.80 12.09
C ALA A 129 12.74 -0.50 11.68
N GLN A 130 14.03 -0.48 11.32
CA GLN A 130 14.70 -1.64 10.72
C GLN A 130 13.83 -2.20 9.58
N GLU A 131 13.47 -3.49 9.63
CA GLU A 131 12.60 -4.13 8.64
C GLU A 131 11.12 -4.22 9.06
N VAL A 132 10.69 -3.47 10.07
CA VAL A 132 9.31 -3.43 10.57
C VAL A 132 8.50 -2.43 9.74
N GLY A 133 7.82 -2.89 8.70
CA GLY A 133 7.09 -2.03 7.76
C GLY A 133 7.97 -1.10 6.92
N ASN A 134 9.26 -1.43 6.81
CA ASN A 134 10.25 -0.61 6.15
C ASN A 134 11.20 -1.49 5.31
N PHE A 135 11.38 -1.18 4.03
CA PHE A 135 12.36 -1.86 3.20
C PHE A 135 13.72 -1.19 3.37
N THR A 136 14.58 -1.72 4.24
CA THR A 136 15.89 -1.07 4.50
C THR A 136 16.76 -0.98 3.25
N SER A 137 17.74 -0.08 3.28
CA SER A 137 18.75 0.02 2.22
C SER A 137 19.50 -1.31 2.05
N SER A 138 19.75 -2.03 3.16
CA SER A 138 20.36 -3.37 3.13
C SER A 138 19.45 -4.41 2.50
N TYR A 139 18.15 -4.40 2.81
CA TYR A 139 17.15 -5.28 2.19
C TYR A 139 17.14 -5.11 0.67
N VAL A 140 17.00 -3.88 0.18
CA VAL A 140 16.90 -3.59 -1.26
C VAL A 140 18.18 -3.94 -2.00
N TRP A 141 19.35 -3.61 -1.42
CA TRP A 141 20.64 -3.98 -1.99
C TRP A 141 20.80 -5.51 -2.09
N LYS A 142 20.47 -6.24 -1.01
CA LYS A 142 20.56 -7.70 -1.00
C LYS A 142 19.64 -8.33 -2.03
N PHE A 143 18.42 -7.82 -2.16
CA PHE A 143 17.47 -8.24 -3.18
C PHE A 143 18.04 -8.07 -4.60
N GLU A 144 18.60 -6.90 -4.90
CA GLU A 144 19.20 -6.58 -6.21
C GLU A 144 20.35 -7.54 -6.56
N GLN A 145 21.26 -7.75 -5.59
CA GLN A 145 22.42 -8.61 -5.79
C GLN A 145 22.02 -10.05 -6.05
N ALA A 146 21.02 -10.56 -5.33
CA ALA A 146 20.56 -11.92 -5.44
C ALA A 146 19.81 -12.19 -6.76
N LEU A 147 18.97 -11.25 -7.22
CA LEU A 147 18.31 -11.35 -8.54
C LEU A 147 19.30 -11.35 -9.70
N SER A 148 20.44 -10.68 -9.55
CA SER A 148 21.42 -10.53 -10.63
C SER A 148 22.29 -11.79 -10.82
N GLN A 149 22.17 -12.79 -9.94
CA GLN A 149 22.93 -14.03 -10.04
C GLN A 149 22.40 -14.89 -11.18
N GLY A 150 23.24 -15.15 -12.19
CA GLY A 150 22.93 -16.07 -13.29
C GLY A 150 21.98 -15.55 -14.37
N SER A 151 21.41 -14.34 -14.27
CA SER A 151 20.54 -13.76 -15.29
C SER A 151 21.29 -13.11 -16.46
N GLY A 152 22.57 -12.78 -16.29
CA GLY A 152 23.37 -12.00 -17.25
C GLY A 152 22.89 -10.56 -17.46
N GLN A 153 21.72 -10.19 -16.92
CA GLN A 153 21.09 -8.89 -17.01
C GLN A 153 20.74 -8.40 -15.61
N LYS A 154 21.31 -7.26 -15.24
CA LYS A 154 21.04 -6.59 -13.96
C LYS A 154 19.62 -5.99 -13.98
N ILE A 155 18.80 -6.32 -12.99
CA ILE A 155 17.51 -5.67 -12.73
C ILE A 155 17.76 -4.62 -11.65
N SER A 156 17.58 -3.34 -11.97
CA SER A 156 17.83 -2.27 -10.99
C SER A 156 16.76 -2.29 -9.91
N CYS A 157 17.17 -2.37 -8.65
CA CYS A 157 16.24 -2.26 -7.53
C CYS A 157 16.41 -0.90 -6.84
N GLY A 158 15.29 -0.23 -6.56
CA GLY A 158 15.25 1.06 -5.89
C GLY A 158 14.35 1.05 -4.67
N ARG A 159 14.45 2.11 -3.87
CA ARG A 159 13.55 2.40 -2.76
C ARG A 159 12.96 3.79 -2.91
N TYR A 160 11.67 3.91 -2.63
CA TYR A 160 10.98 5.18 -2.52
C TYR A 160 10.24 5.25 -1.18
N VAL A 161 10.41 6.37 -0.48
CA VAL A 161 9.68 6.67 0.76
C VAL A 161 8.64 7.74 0.48
N TRP A 162 7.37 7.42 0.63
CA TRP A 162 6.28 8.39 0.42
C TRP A 162 6.00 9.20 1.68
N SER A 163 5.35 10.36 1.49
CA SER A 163 5.12 11.37 2.54
C SER A 163 4.43 10.85 3.80
N SER A 164 3.69 9.74 3.70
CA SER A 164 2.88 9.15 4.76
C SER A 164 1.77 10.07 5.28
N MET A 165 1.41 11.08 4.48
CA MET A 165 0.26 11.94 4.75
C MET A 165 -1.03 11.15 4.47
N ASN A 166 -1.61 10.61 5.54
CA ASN A 166 -2.75 9.72 5.51
C ASN A 166 -4.09 10.45 5.35
N HIS A 167 -4.19 11.32 4.34
CA HIS A 167 -5.44 11.93 3.90
C HIS A 167 -5.50 12.03 2.37
N HIS A 168 -6.68 12.24 1.78
CA HIS A 168 -6.86 12.23 0.32
C HIS A 168 -5.84 13.12 -0.43
N VAL A 169 -5.75 14.42 -0.09
CA VAL A 169 -4.80 15.31 -0.79
C VAL A 169 -3.34 14.86 -0.61
N GLY A 170 -2.95 14.37 0.57
CA GLY A 170 -1.60 13.87 0.83
C GLY A 170 -1.25 12.62 0.02
N ARG A 171 -2.22 11.71 -0.18
CA ARG A 171 -2.04 10.52 -1.04
C ARG A 171 -2.00 10.87 -2.53
N VAL A 172 -2.77 11.87 -2.97
CA VAL A 172 -2.70 12.37 -4.35
C VAL A 172 -1.35 13.01 -4.62
N GLU A 173 -0.87 13.87 -3.73
CA GLU A 173 0.48 14.45 -3.84
C GLU A 173 1.55 13.35 -3.90
N ALA A 174 1.46 12.35 -3.03
CA ALA A 174 2.39 11.22 -3.05
C ALA A 174 2.35 10.42 -4.36
N ALA A 175 1.18 10.32 -5.02
CA ALA A 175 1.06 9.64 -6.30
C ALA A 175 1.72 10.45 -7.43
N ILE A 176 1.55 11.77 -7.42
CA ILE A 176 2.22 12.68 -8.36
C ILE A 176 3.73 12.70 -8.15
N ASP A 177 4.19 12.81 -6.90
CA ASP A 177 5.61 12.78 -6.55
C ASP A 177 6.27 11.45 -6.93
N LEU A 178 5.56 10.33 -6.74
CA LEU A 178 6.00 9.01 -7.18
C LEU A 178 6.12 8.95 -8.70
N LEU A 179 5.13 9.48 -9.44
CA LEU A 179 5.16 9.48 -10.90
C LEU A 179 6.31 10.32 -11.46
N LEU A 180 6.56 11.51 -10.87
CA LEU A 180 7.71 12.35 -11.22
C LEU A 180 9.04 11.64 -10.91
N TYR A 181 9.13 10.95 -9.77
CA TYR A 181 10.30 10.15 -9.44
C TYR A 181 10.50 9.00 -10.43
N LEU A 182 9.44 8.29 -10.80
CA LEU A 182 9.49 7.19 -11.76
C LEU A 182 9.98 7.68 -13.14
N GLN A 183 9.56 8.86 -13.61
CA GLN A 183 10.11 9.46 -14.84
C GLN A 183 11.63 9.61 -14.74
N LYS A 184 12.10 10.22 -13.65
CA LYS A 184 13.52 10.46 -13.45
C LYS A 184 14.30 9.16 -13.32
N TRP A 185 13.82 8.23 -12.50
CA TRP A 185 14.47 6.95 -12.26
C TRP A 185 14.47 6.07 -13.52
N GLY A 186 13.32 6.01 -14.22
CA GLY A 186 13.13 5.26 -15.46
C GLY A 186 14.01 5.76 -16.61
N SER A 187 14.32 7.06 -16.66
CA SER A 187 15.25 7.60 -17.67
C SER A 187 16.63 6.94 -17.62
N GLY A 188 17.07 6.48 -16.44
CA GLY A 188 18.32 5.74 -16.25
C GLY A 188 18.26 4.27 -16.66
N LEU A 189 17.08 3.73 -16.97
CA LEU A 189 16.85 2.32 -17.29
C LEU A 189 16.72 2.05 -18.80
N ALA A 190 16.74 3.09 -19.64
CA ALA A 190 16.55 3.00 -21.09
C ALA A 190 15.30 2.20 -21.47
N LEU A 191 14.16 2.59 -20.89
CA LEU A 191 12.88 1.91 -21.06
C LEU A 191 12.35 2.00 -22.49
N THR A 192 11.61 0.97 -22.87
CA THR A 192 10.80 0.89 -24.08
C THR A 192 9.37 0.48 -23.73
N LYS A 193 8.43 0.63 -24.67
CA LYS A 193 7.02 0.23 -24.47
C LYS A 193 6.83 -1.27 -24.17
N GLU A 194 7.81 -2.10 -24.51
CA GLU A 194 7.79 -3.53 -24.23
C GLU A 194 8.38 -3.89 -22.85
N ASP A 195 9.00 -2.93 -22.16
CA ASP A 195 9.59 -3.13 -20.86
C ASP A 195 8.56 -2.95 -19.73
N ARG A 196 8.94 -3.48 -18.57
CA ARG A 196 8.12 -3.47 -17.36
C ARG A 196 8.89 -2.90 -16.18
N LEU A 197 8.18 -2.16 -15.33
CA LEU A 197 8.61 -1.82 -13.98
C LEU A 197 7.74 -2.56 -12.98
N LEU A 198 8.35 -3.16 -11.96
CA LEU A 198 7.63 -3.82 -10.87
C LEU A 198 7.67 -2.92 -9.64
N ILE A 199 6.52 -2.52 -9.11
CA ILE A 199 6.44 -1.71 -7.87
C ILE A 199 5.83 -2.54 -6.76
N VAL A 200 6.51 -2.60 -5.60
CA VAL A 200 6.05 -3.31 -4.41
C VAL A 200 5.75 -2.29 -3.30
N GLY A 201 4.47 -2.07 -3.00
CA GLY A 201 4.02 -1.16 -1.96
C GLY A 201 3.64 -1.86 -0.66
N HIS A 202 4.14 -1.37 0.48
CA HIS A 202 3.74 -1.87 1.81
C HIS A 202 2.70 -0.96 2.49
N GLY A 203 1.66 -1.57 3.05
CA GLY A 203 0.61 -0.88 3.79
C GLY A 203 -0.12 0.18 2.98
N HIS A 204 -0.18 1.40 3.52
CA HIS A 204 -0.85 2.53 2.87
C HIS A 204 -0.21 2.98 1.55
N ALA A 205 1.03 2.57 1.26
CA ALA A 205 1.63 2.79 -0.05
C ALA A 205 0.79 2.23 -1.20
N GLY A 206 0.07 1.12 -0.98
CA GLY A 206 -0.82 0.58 -2.01
C GLY A 206 -2.00 1.49 -2.33
N GLN A 207 -2.41 2.40 -1.44
CA GLN A 207 -3.43 3.42 -1.75
C GLN A 207 -2.86 4.48 -2.71
N VAL A 208 -1.58 4.83 -2.57
CA VAL A 208 -0.87 5.70 -3.53
C VAL A 208 -0.79 5.02 -4.89
N LEU A 209 -0.49 3.72 -4.92
CA LEU A 209 -0.43 2.94 -6.16
C LEU A 209 -1.80 2.73 -6.81
N ALA A 210 -2.88 2.61 -6.02
CA ALA A 210 -4.24 2.60 -6.55
C ALA A 210 -4.56 3.92 -7.27
N LEU A 211 -4.25 5.08 -6.66
CA LEU A 211 -4.40 6.38 -7.32
C LEU A 211 -3.54 6.47 -8.59
N LEU A 212 -2.29 5.99 -8.53
CA LEU A 212 -1.40 5.94 -9.69
C LEU A 212 -2.01 5.12 -10.83
N SER A 213 -2.62 3.96 -10.54
CA SER A 213 -3.28 3.14 -11.58
C SER A 213 -4.39 3.90 -12.30
N ASN A 214 -5.20 4.66 -11.56
CA ASN A 214 -6.26 5.49 -12.15
C ASN A 214 -5.69 6.69 -12.94
N ILE A 215 -4.57 7.29 -12.50
CA ILE A 215 -3.89 8.35 -13.25
C ILE A 215 -3.39 7.81 -14.60
N LEU A 216 -2.76 6.64 -14.58
CA LEU A 216 -2.12 6.00 -15.73
C LEU A 216 -3.08 5.29 -16.69
N THR A 217 -4.39 5.28 -16.41
CA THR A 217 -5.37 4.61 -17.26
C THR A 217 -5.30 5.08 -18.71
N ARG A 218 -5.45 4.13 -19.64
CA ARG A 218 -5.41 4.43 -21.09
C ARG A 218 -6.76 4.97 -21.60
N GLY A 219 -7.83 4.72 -20.87
CA GLY A 219 -9.18 5.16 -21.21
C GLY A 219 -9.45 6.63 -20.92
N GLU A 220 -10.67 7.04 -21.27
CA GLU A 220 -11.18 8.35 -20.88
C GLU A 220 -11.60 8.30 -19.41
N SER A 221 -11.02 9.20 -18.60
CA SER A 221 -11.35 9.33 -17.18
C SER A 221 -11.79 10.76 -16.88
N GLU A 222 -13.07 10.93 -16.56
CA GLU A 222 -13.61 12.22 -16.11
C GLU A 222 -12.96 12.66 -14.79
N GLY A 223 -12.62 11.71 -13.91
CA GLY A 223 -12.01 11.97 -12.61
C GLY A 223 -10.57 12.48 -12.74
N ARG A 224 -9.81 12.01 -13.73
CA ARG A 224 -8.40 12.36 -13.91
C ARG A 224 -8.20 13.85 -14.12
N GLY A 225 -8.95 14.47 -15.05
CA GLY A 225 -8.86 15.92 -15.27
C GLY A 225 -9.20 16.72 -14.01
N ARG A 226 -10.25 16.30 -13.29
CA ARG A 226 -10.67 16.93 -12.04
C ARG A 226 -9.62 16.81 -10.93
N VAL A 227 -8.92 15.67 -10.83
CA VAL A 227 -7.85 15.47 -9.85
C VAL A 227 -6.72 16.47 -10.06
N PHE A 228 -6.27 16.64 -11.30
CA PHE A 228 -5.22 17.61 -11.63
C PHE A 228 -5.69 19.06 -11.41
N GLU A 229 -6.95 19.37 -11.70
CA GLU A 229 -7.53 20.69 -11.46
C GLU A 229 -7.56 21.05 -9.96
N ILE A 230 -8.06 20.15 -9.10
CA ILE A 230 -8.10 20.34 -7.64
C ILE A 230 -6.68 20.50 -7.11
N LEU A 231 -5.74 19.66 -7.55
CA LEU A 231 -4.37 19.73 -7.09
C LEU A 231 -3.68 21.04 -7.49
N ALA A 232 -3.88 21.49 -8.74
CA ALA A 232 -3.35 22.77 -9.20
C ALA A 232 -3.87 23.95 -8.36
N LYS A 233 -5.17 23.97 -8.06
CA LYS A 233 -5.78 24.97 -7.17
C LYS A 233 -5.19 24.93 -5.77
N TYR A 234 -5.02 23.73 -5.21
CA TYR A 234 -4.39 23.54 -3.90
C TYR A 234 -2.94 24.06 -3.89
N TRP A 235 -2.12 23.74 -4.90
CA TRP A 235 -0.74 24.22 -4.99
C TRP A 235 -0.62 25.73 -5.15
N GLN A 236 -1.61 26.38 -5.79
CA GLN A 236 -1.68 27.84 -5.87
C GLN A 236 -2.06 28.47 -4.51
N ALA A 237 -3.00 27.85 -3.79
CA ALA A 237 -3.44 28.32 -2.48
C ALA A 237 -2.42 28.05 -1.37
N TYR A 238 -1.63 26.98 -1.50
CA TYR A 238 -0.61 26.57 -0.53
C TYR A 238 0.74 26.27 -1.22
N PRO A 239 1.49 27.30 -1.63
CA PRO A 239 2.72 27.15 -2.39
C PRO A 239 3.85 26.49 -1.60
N SER A 240 4.66 25.69 -2.28
CA SER A 240 5.91 25.12 -1.77
C SER A 240 6.98 25.18 -2.86
N VAL A 241 8.26 25.30 -2.47
CA VAL A 241 9.40 25.34 -3.40
C VAL A 241 9.50 24.05 -4.24
N ASP A 242 9.04 22.94 -3.68
CA ASP A 242 9.08 21.63 -4.32
C ASP A 242 7.87 21.37 -5.25
N ARG A 243 6.96 22.35 -5.42
CA ARG A 243 5.70 22.21 -6.18
C ARG A 243 5.61 23.25 -7.30
N SER A 244 5.17 22.83 -8.49
CA SER A 244 4.97 23.72 -9.63
C SER A 244 3.74 23.33 -10.43
N THR A 245 2.81 24.27 -10.63
CA THR A 245 1.64 24.06 -11.49
C THR A 245 2.02 23.82 -12.95
N GLU A 246 3.14 24.39 -13.42
CA GLU A 246 3.66 24.15 -14.76
C GLU A 246 4.17 22.71 -14.92
N GLN A 247 4.86 22.19 -13.90
CA GLN A 247 5.28 20.78 -13.88
C GLN A 247 4.08 19.84 -13.84
N LEU A 248 3.04 20.19 -13.07
CA LEU A 248 1.80 19.42 -13.01
C LEU A 248 1.08 19.39 -14.36
N GLU A 249 1.02 20.52 -15.06
CA GLU A 249 0.43 20.60 -16.40
C GLU A 249 1.25 19.78 -17.42
N HIS A 250 2.58 19.87 -17.37
CA HIS A 250 3.44 19.06 -18.21
C HIS A 250 3.20 17.55 -17.97
N LEU A 251 3.14 17.15 -16.70
CA LEU A 251 2.85 15.77 -16.32
C LEU A 251 1.47 15.32 -16.81
N TYR A 252 0.45 16.18 -16.69
CA TYR A 252 -0.88 15.89 -17.20
C TYR A 252 -0.86 15.59 -18.70
N ARG A 253 -0.11 16.36 -19.49
CA ARG A 253 0.05 16.11 -20.93
C ARG A 253 0.73 14.77 -21.21
N LEU A 254 1.80 14.44 -20.50
CA LEU A 254 2.46 13.12 -20.63
C LEU A 254 1.49 11.97 -20.34
N VAL A 255 0.63 12.13 -19.34
CA VAL A 255 -0.41 11.15 -18.99
C VAL A 255 -1.46 11.05 -20.10
N MET A 256 -1.93 12.18 -20.65
CA MET A 256 -2.90 12.18 -21.77
C MET A 256 -2.31 11.56 -23.04
N ASP A 257 -1.05 11.85 -23.34
CA ASP A 257 -0.35 11.36 -24.53
C ASP A 257 0.12 9.91 -24.38
N GLN A 258 -0.05 9.31 -23.19
CA GLN A 258 0.41 7.96 -22.83
C GLN A 258 1.91 7.74 -23.06
N THR A 259 2.72 8.79 -22.87
CA THR A 259 4.19 8.76 -23.05
C THR A 259 4.95 8.68 -21.74
N VAL A 260 4.23 8.66 -20.61
CA VAL A 260 4.79 8.37 -19.29
C VAL A 260 5.67 7.10 -19.37
N LEU A 261 6.93 7.22 -18.92
CA LEU A 261 7.88 6.10 -18.81
C LEU A 261 8.20 5.45 -20.17
N GLU A 262 8.19 6.23 -21.24
CA GLU A 262 8.39 5.75 -22.62
C GLU A 262 7.37 4.67 -23.03
N GLY A 263 6.19 4.68 -22.39
CA GLY A 263 5.12 3.71 -22.59
C GLY A 263 5.34 2.35 -21.91
N ALA A 264 6.38 2.20 -21.08
CA ALA A 264 6.62 0.98 -20.32
C ALA A 264 5.44 0.66 -19.39
N THR A 265 5.20 -0.64 -19.16
CA THR A 265 4.10 -1.11 -18.31
C THR A 265 4.53 -1.14 -16.85
N VAL A 266 3.63 -0.75 -15.94
CA VAL A 266 3.86 -0.84 -14.49
C VAL A 266 3.09 -2.02 -13.91
N ASP A 267 3.78 -3.03 -13.41
CA ASP A 267 3.21 -4.12 -12.64
C ASP A 267 3.26 -3.77 -11.14
N VAL A 268 2.21 -4.11 -10.39
CA VAL A 268 2.03 -3.68 -9.00
C VAL A 268 1.80 -4.85 -8.07
N VAL A 269 2.56 -4.88 -6.98
CA VAL A 269 2.36 -5.76 -5.84
C VAL A 269 2.08 -4.92 -4.61
N THR A 270 1.07 -5.31 -3.83
CA THR A 270 0.81 -4.68 -2.54
C THR A 270 0.93 -5.67 -1.40
N LEU A 271 1.51 -5.22 -0.28
CA LEU A 271 1.73 -6.03 0.92
C LEU A 271 0.90 -5.43 2.06
N GLY A 272 -0.22 -6.09 2.41
CA GLY A 272 -1.09 -5.68 3.51
C GLY A 272 -1.90 -4.40 3.27
N THR A 273 -2.03 -3.93 2.02
CA THR A 273 -2.76 -2.70 1.73
C THR A 273 -4.24 -2.80 2.11
N PRO A 274 -4.77 -1.86 2.93
CA PRO A 274 -6.20 -1.81 3.22
C PRO A 274 -7.03 -1.62 1.94
N VAL A 275 -8.10 -2.39 1.79
CA VAL A 275 -9.04 -2.24 0.66
C VAL A 275 -9.77 -0.92 0.86
N ARG A 276 -9.47 0.09 0.03
CA ARG A 276 -10.04 1.44 0.18
C ARG A 276 -10.30 2.14 -1.14
N TYR A 277 -9.26 2.51 -1.88
CA TYR A 277 -9.40 3.00 -3.25
C TYR A 277 -9.48 1.81 -4.20
N GLY A 278 -10.32 1.90 -5.21
CA GLY A 278 -10.33 0.89 -6.24
C GLY A 278 -9.20 1.11 -7.25
N TRP A 279 -8.94 0.09 -8.04
CA TRP A 279 -7.85 0.05 -9.02
C TRP A 279 -8.40 0.21 -10.42
N ASP A 280 -7.66 0.90 -11.29
CA ASP A 280 -7.90 0.83 -12.73
C ASP A 280 -6.87 -0.11 -13.35
N THR A 281 -7.31 -1.29 -13.78
CA THR A 281 -6.43 -2.31 -14.35
C THR A 281 -5.94 -1.98 -15.74
N ASP A 282 -6.51 -0.99 -16.42
CA ASP A 282 -6.01 -0.55 -17.73
C ASP A 282 -4.80 0.40 -17.60
N GLY A 283 -4.60 0.98 -16.41
CA GLY A 283 -3.43 1.82 -16.09
C GLY A 283 -2.21 1.07 -15.54
N VAL A 284 -2.32 -0.24 -15.32
CA VAL A 284 -1.23 -1.11 -14.84
C VAL A 284 -1.20 -2.41 -15.63
N GLY A 285 -0.11 -3.16 -15.56
CA GLY A 285 -0.01 -4.47 -16.21
C GLY A 285 -0.63 -5.56 -15.35
N HIS A 286 0.15 -6.08 -14.40
CA HIS A 286 -0.30 -7.08 -13.45
C HIS A 286 -0.55 -6.47 -12.07
N LEU A 287 -1.51 -7.02 -11.33
CA LEU A 287 -1.88 -6.56 -9.98
C LEU A 287 -2.01 -7.75 -9.01
N LEU A 288 -1.22 -7.74 -7.94
CA LEU A 288 -1.17 -8.79 -6.93
C LEU A 288 -1.20 -8.23 -5.51
N HIS A 289 -2.05 -8.79 -4.66
CA HIS A 289 -2.23 -8.37 -3.28
C HIS A 289 -1.84 -9.50 -2.32
N PHE A 290 -0.79 -9.32 -1.53
CA PHE A 290 -0.49 -10.19 -0.40
C PHE A 290 -1.18 -9.68 0.86
N VAL A 291 -1.84 -10.57 1.58
CA VAL A 291 -2.55 -10.25 2.81
C VAL A 291 -2.30 -11.35 3.84
N ASN A 292 -1.70 -10.97 4.98
CA ASN A 292 -1.53 -11.83 6.14
C ASN A 292 -2.90 -12.13 6.75
N HIS A 293 -3.28 -13.39 6.66
CA HIS A 293 -4.62 -13.88 6.88
C HIS A 293 -4.60 -15.20 7.63
N ARG A 294 -5.52 -15.36 8.59
CA ARG A 294 -5.77 -16.64 9.26
C ARG A 294 -7.23 -17.03 9.14
N VAL A 295 -7.46 -18.28 8.78
CA VAL A 295 -8.80 -18.83 8.57
C VAL A 295 -9.38 -19.23 9.93
N ILE A 296 -9.96 -18.26 10.64
CA ILE A 296 -10.58 -18.49 11.96
C ILE A 296 -12.08 -18.74 11.84
N ARG A 297 -12.70 -18.31 10.74
CA ARG A 297 -14.14 -18.43 10.52
C ARG A 297 -14.55 -19.88 10.33
N THR A 298 -15.68 -20.26 10.93
CA THR A 298 -16.26 -21.61 10.81
C THR A 298 -17.37 -21.70 9.76
N ASP A 299 -17.77 -20.57 9.15
CA ASP A 299 -18.88 -20.50 8.18
C ASP A 299 -18.47 -20.79 6.73
N GLY A 300 -17.26 -21.33 6.52
CA GLY A 300 -16.73 -21.66 5.20
C GLY A 300 -16.23 -20.47 4.37
N LYS A 301 -16.42 -19.22 4.82
CA LYS A 301 -16.02 -18.00 4.09
C LYS A 301 -14.56 -17.65 4.36
N ARG A 302 -13.65 -18.51 3.93
CA ARG A 302 -12.21 -18.39 4.21
C ARG A 302 -11.52 -17.16 3.62
N TRP A 303 -12.18 -16.40 2.74
CA TRP A 303 -11.64 -15.13 2.20
C TRP A 303 -11.98 -13.90 3.05
N LEU A 304 -12.77 -14.07 4.11
CA LEU A 304 -13.21 -12.99 4.99
C LEU A 304 -12.47 -13.03 6.33
N ALA A 305 -12.22 -11.86 6.91
CA ALA A 305 -11.75 -11.75 8.28
C ALA A 305 -12.80 -12.23 9.30
N LYS A 306 -12.32 -12.71 10.45
CA LYS A 306 -13.13 -12.76 11.66
C LYS A 306 -13.13 -11.36 12.27
N MET A 307 -14.24 -10.63 12.10
CA MET A 307 -14.43 -9.27 12.64
C MET A 307 -15.62 -9.26 13.59
N GLU A 308 -15.36 -9.65 14.84
CA GLU A 308 -16.38 -9.71 15.89
C GLU A 308 -16.13 -8.60 16.91
N LEU A 309 -16.86 -7.50 16.77
CA LEU A 309 -16.78 -6.39 17.72
C LEU A 309 -17.55 -6.74 19.00
N PRO A 310 -16.97 -6.53 20.21
CA PRO A 310 -15.66 -5.92 20.48
C PRO A 310 -14.50 -6.91 20.67
N GLN A 311 -14.71 -8.23 20.52
CA GLN A 311 -13.72 -9.27 20.82
C GLN A 311 -12.35 -9.00 20.20
N ILE A 312 -12.32 -8.39 19.01
CA ILE A 312 -11.07 -8.07 18.31
C ILE A 312 -10.09 -7.20 19.13
N ALA A 313 -10.57 -6.41 20.11
CA ALA A 313 -9.71 -5.60 20.96
C ALA A 313 -8.75 -6.48 21.80
N TRP A 314 -9.16 -7.70 22.16
CA TRP A 314 -8.29 -8.66 22.85
C TRP A 314 -7.42 -9.46 21.89
N GLU A 315 -7.89 -9.66 20.66
CA GLU A 315 -7.21 -10.47 19.65
C GLU A 315 -6.08 -9.73 18.92
N MET A 316 -6.23 -8.41 18.77
CA MET A 316 -5.37 -7.53 17.99
C MET A 316 -3.93 -7.44 18.54
N PRO A 317 -3.68 -7.26 19.85
CA PRO A 317 -2.33 -7.28 20.41
C PRO A 317 -1.59 -8.60 20.21
N TYR A 318 -2.31 -9.72 20.06
CA TYR A 318 -1.74 -11.04 19.78
C TYR A 318 -1.79 -11.40 18.29
N GLN A 319 -2.18 -10.42 17.45
CA GLN A 319 -2.29 -10.53 16.00
C GLN A 319 -3.10 -11.73 15.51
N THR A 320 -4.00 -12.32 16.29
CA THR A 320 -4.57 -13.66 16.01
C THR A 320 -5.35 -13.73 14.70
N GLY A 321 -6.02 -12.64 14.30
CA GLY A 321 -6.73 -12.48 13.02
C GLY A 321 -5.86 -12.20 11.79
N GLY A 322 -4.53 -12.23 11.92
CA GLY A 322 -3.58 -11.85 10.87
C GLY A 322 -3.28 -10.35 10.95
N ASP A 323 -3.40 -9.65 9.81
CA ASP A 323 -3.11 -8.23 9.71
C ASP A 323 -4.34 -7.37 10.04
N TYR A 324 -4.33 -6.69 11.20
CA TYR A 324 -5.42 -5.81 11.64
C TYR A 324 -5.37 -4.41 11.03
N VAL A 325 -4.20 -3.95 10.58
CA VAL A 325 -4.07 -2.67 9.88
C VAL A 325 -4.85 -2.72 8.57
N GLN A 326 -4.64 -3.78 7.78
CA GLN A 326 -5.39 -4.03 6.56
C GLN A 326 -6.91 -4.09 6.81
N GLN A 327 -7.33 -4.64 7.95
CA GLN A 327 -8.74 -4.84 8.28
C GLN A 327 -9.47 -3.58 8.75
N LEU A 328 -8.75 -2.68 9.43
CA LEU A 328 -9.37 -1.58 10.19
C LEU A 328 -9.05 -0.20 9.62
N ALA A 329 -7.97 -0.04 8.84
CA ALA A 329 -7.62 1.20 8.16
C ALA A 329 -8.37 1.38 6.82
N VAL A 330 -9.69 1.19 6.88
CA VAL A 330 -10.63 1.18 5.75
C VAL A 330 -11.32 2.54 5.58
N ALA A 331 -12.25 2.64 4.62
CA ALA A 331 -13.04 3.84 4.37
C ALA A 331 -13.69 4.37 5.65
N GLY A 332 -13.72 5.69 5.80
CA GLY A 332 -14.14 6.37 7.02
C GLY A 332 -13.01 6.69 8.01
N THR A 333 -11.80 6.18 7.80
CA THR A 333 -10.61 6.59 8.56
C THR A 333 -9.72 7.54 7.77
N ASP A 334 -9.07 8.47 8.46
CA ASP A 334 -8.06 9.35 7.86
C ASP A 334 -7.32 10.13 8.96
N ALA A 335 -6.10 10.56 8.65
CA ALA A 335 -5.49 11.65 9.38
C ALA A 335 -6.20 12.96 9.02
N LEU A 336 -6.14 13.94 9.92
CA LEU A 336 -6.68 15.25 9.65
C LEU A 336 -5.66 16.08 8.86
N PRO A 337 -6.08 16.80 7.81
CA PRO A 337 -5.25 17.81 7.19
C PRO A 337 -4.80 18.86 8.22
N ASN A 338 -3.58 19.37 8.08
CA ASN A 338 -2.96 20.28 9.03
C ASN A 338 -3.11 21.77 8.66
N SER A 339 -3.83 22.08 7.57
CA SER A 339 -4.12 23.45 7.14
C SER A 339 -5.54 23.56 6.56
N PRO A 340 -6.16 24.75 6.59
CA PRO A 340 -7.47 24.98 5.97
C PRO A 340 -7.49 24.71 4.46
N GLU A 341 -6.42 25.03 3.75
CA GLU A 341 -6.29 24.79 2.31
C GLU A 341 -6.24 23.30 2.01
N ALA A 342 -5.48 22.54 2.83
CA ALA A 342 -5.42 21.10 2.71
C ALA A 342 -6.77 20.45 3.09
N GLU A 343 -7.49 21.00 4.08
CA GLU A 343 -8.83 20.55 4.44
C GLU A 343 -9.82 20.75 3.30
N GLN A 344 -9.83 21.94 2.67
CA GLN A 344 -10.69 22.21 1.51
C GLN A 344 -10.38 21.27 0.34
N ALA A 345 -9.10 21.12 -0.02
CA ALA A 345 -8.71 20.19 -1.09
C ALA A 345 -9.11 18.74 -0.75
N ASN A 346 -8.99 18.34 0.51
CA ASN A 346 -9.38 17.01 0.97
C ASN A 346 -10.89 16.77 0.85
N VAL A 347 -11.72 17.80 1.08
CA VAL A 347 -13.16 17.77 0.84
C VAL A 347 -13.46 17.64 -0.65
N ASP A 348 -12.81 18.44 -1.49
CA ASP A 348 -13.01 18.39 -2.95
C ASP A 348 -12.64 17.00 -3.51
N PHE A 349 -11.54 16.40 -3.03
CA PHE A 349 -11.15 15.03 -3.40
C PHE A 349 -12.09 13.95 -2.87
N ARG A 350 -12.77 14.20 -1.75
CA ARG A 350 -13.71 13.24 -1.16
C ARG A 350 -14.85 12.92 -2.12
N GLU A 351 -15.34 13.91 -2.85
CA GLU A 351 -16.41 13.74 -3.84
C GLU A 351 -16.03 12.74 -4.95
N ILE A 352 -14.74 12.64 -5.25
CA ILE A 352 -14.20 11.73 -6.26
C ILE A 352 -13.93 10.35 -5.64
N PHE A 353 -13.21 10.32 -4.53
CA PHE A 353 -12.63 9.09 -4.01
C PHE A 353 -13.55 8.33 -3.07
N GLU A 354 -14.14 9.01 -2.09
CA GLU A 354 -14.84 8.37 -0.97
C GLU A 354 -15.92 9.32 -0.40
N PRO A 355 -17.07 9.50 -1.09
CA PRO A 355 -18.05 10.56 -0.77
C PRO A 355 -18.74 10.43 0.60
N TYR A 356 -18.47 9.36 1.36
CA TYR A 356 -19.03 9.09 2.68
C TYR A 356 -17.92 8.74 3.66
N ASP A 357 -17.84 9.42 4.81
CA ASP A 357 -16.78 9.26 5.79
C ASP A 357 -17.30 9.18 7.24
N GLY A 358 -16.38 9.00 8.20
CA GLY A 358 -16.69 8.94 9.63
C GLY A 358 -16.96 7.54 10.17
N PHE A 359 -17.34 7.48 11.46
CA PHE A 359 -17.43 6.24 12.23
C PHE A 359 -18.49 5.27 11.73
N GLU A 360 -19.67 5.75 11.32
CA GLU A 360 -20.75 4.89 10.81
C GLU A 360 -20.30 4.17 9.54
N ARG A 361 -19.62 4.91 8.65
CA ARG A 361 -19.06 4.34 7.42
C ARG A 361 -17.94 3.35 7.75
N TRP A 362 -17.02 3.72 8.63
CA TRP A 362 -15.96 2.83 9.08
C TRP A 362 -16.52 1.53 9.69
N LEU A 363 -17.55 1.63 10.53
CA LEU A 363 -18.21 0.49 11.14
C LEU A 363 -18.91 -0.39 10.10
N GLU A 364 -19.57 0.22 9.11
CA GLU A 364 -20.18 -0.50 7.99
C GLU A 364 -19.11 -1.28 7.21
N CYS A 365 -18.04 -0.61 6.76
CA CYS A 365 -16.95 -1.18 5.98
C CYS A 365 -16.21 -2.28 6.75
N THR A 366 -15.87 -2.04 8.01
CA THR A 366 -15.19 -3.02 8.88
C THR A 366 -16.04 -4.29 9.02
N ARG A 367 -17.37 -4.17 9.19
CA ARG A 367 -18.30 -5.32 9.27
C ARG A 367 -18.46 -6.09 7.95
N ARG A 368 -17.96 -5.55 6.83
CA ARG A 368 -17.88 -6.29 5.56
C ARG A 368 -16.75 -7.31 5.55
N THR A 369 -15.73 -7.15 6.41
CA THR A 369 -14.65 -8.13 6.64
C THR A 369 -13.82 -8.46 5.39
N THR A 370 -13.86 -7.59 4.39
CA THR A 370 -13.25 -7.77 3.08
C THR A 370 -11.73 -7.79 3.21
N ARG A 371 -11.09 -8.84 2.66
CA ARG A 371 -9.62 -8.97 2.63
C ARG A 371 -9.04 -8.74 1.24
N CYS A 372 -9.75 -9.17 0.20
CA CYS A 372 -9.30 -9.09 -1.17
C CYS A 372 -9.82 -7.81 -1.83
N ALA A 373 -8.98 -7.12 -2.59
CA ALA A 373 -9.42 -6.06 -3.48
C ALA A 373 -10.36 -6.59 -4.56
N ASN A 374 -11.14 -5.69 -5.17
CA ASN A 374 -12.07 -6.02 -6.24
C ASN A 374 -11.34 -6.50 -7.51
N ASP A 375 -10.15 -5.96 -7.72
CA ASP A 375 -9.34 -6.15 -8.91
C ASP A 375 -8.04 -6.88 -8.58
N GLY A 376 -7.38 -7.43 -9.60
CA GLY A 376 -6.16 -8.20 -9.43
C GLY A 376 -6.34 -9.55 -8.73
N GLN A 377 -5.20 -10.23 -8.55
CA GLN A 377 -5.11 -11.47 -7.78
C GLN A 377 -4.81 -11.14 -6.32
N CYS A 378 -5.31 -11.96 -5.40
CA CYS A 378 -5.04 -11.85 -3.98
C CYS A 378 -4.48 -13.15 -3.43
N VAL A 379 -3.39 -13.09 -2.68
CA VAL A 379 -2.81 -14.22 -1.97
C VAL A 379 -3.01 -13.98 -0.48
N LEU A 380 -3.86 -14.81 0.13
CA LEU A 380 -4.06 -14.87 1.56
C LEU A 380 -2.99 -15.80 2.16
N VAL A 381 -2.09 -15.24 2.94
CA VAL A 381 -0.92 -15.94 3.47
C VAL A 381 -1.02 -16.06 4.98
N GLU A 382 -0.84 -17.26 5.51
CA GLU A 382 -0.72 -17.47 6.95
C GLU A 382 0.75 -17.37 7.39
N TYR A 383 1.13 -16.23 7.98
CA TYR A 383 2.50 -15.97 8.46
C TYR A 383 2.81 -16.50 9.87
N GLY A 384 1.83 -17.11 10.56
CA GLY A 384 1.99 -17.57 11.94
C GLY A 384 1.97 -16.45 12.98
N VAL A 385 1.85 -16.79 14.28
CA VAL A 385 1.76 -15.81 15.38
C VAL A 385 3.14 -15.64 16.05
N GLN A 386 3.54 -14.40 16.32
CA GLN A 386 4.73 -14.04 17.08
C GLN A 386 4.28 -13.57 18.46
N ALA A 387 3.94 -14.53 19.33
CA ALA A 387 3.24 -14.25 20.60
C ALA A 387 4.06 -13.43 21.61
N GLU A 388 5.38 -13.38 21.45
CA GLU A 388 6.31 -12.67 22.33
C GLU A 388 6.64 -11.25 21.85
N GLU A 389 6.23 -10.89 20.62
CA GLU A 389 6.49 -9.57 20.06
C GLU A 389 5.48 -8.54 20.55
N SER A 390 5.95 -7.30 20.75
CA SER A 390 5.10 -6.16 21.09
C SER A 390 4.35 -5.62 19.87
N PRO A 391 3.21 -4.90 20.05
CA PRO A 391 2.49 -4.23 18.96
C PRO A 391 3.36 -3.41 18.01
N ARG A 392 4.40 -2.75 18.53
CA ARG A 392 5.36 -2.00 17.72
C ARG A 392 6.18 -2.89 16.77
N GLN A 393 6.58 -4.08 17.21
CA GLN A 393 7.43 -4.99 16.42
C GLN A 393 6.64 -5.70 15.32
N HIS A 394 5.42 -6.14 15.63
CA HIS A 394 4.62 -6.89 14.67
C HIS A 394 3.59 -6.01 13.92
N LEU A 395 3.43 -4.74 14.31
CA LEU A 395 2.46 -3.78 13.76
C LEU A 395 1.05 -4.35 13.64
N PHE A 396 0.57 -5.01 14.70
CA PHE A 396 -0.71 -5.73 14.68
C PHE A 396 -0.85 -6.74 13.52
N GLY A 397 0.25 -7.42 13.18
CA GLY A 397 0.34 -8.43 12.12
C GLY A 397 0.76 -7.87 10.76
N HIS A 398 1.01 -6.56 10.68
CA HIS A 398 1.30 -5.86 9.44
C HIS A 398 2.80 -5.81 9.08
N ALA A 399 3.69 -6.11 10.02
CA ALA A 399 5.14 -6.02 9.80
C ALA A 399 5.74 -7.20 9.00
N CYS A 400 5.06 -8.35 8.98
CA CYS A 400 5.60 -9.61 8.46
C CYS A 400 6.09 -9.57 7.01
N TYR A 401 5.55 -8.67 6.18
CA TYR A 401 5.85 -8.66 4.75
C TYR A 401 7.22 -8.07 4.38
N THR A 402 7.78 -7.20 5.21
CA THR A 402 9.02 -6.45 4.89
C THR A 402 10.27 -7.09 5.49
N GLN A 403 10.11 -8.18 6.24
CA GLN A 403 11.20 -8.88 6.89
C GLN A 403 11.98 -9.74 5.87
N SER A 404 13.31 -9.72 5.97
CA SER A 404 14.22 -10.49 5.12
C SER A 404 13.87 -11.98 4.97
N PRO A 405 13.37 -12.71 6.00
CA PRO A 405 12.90 -14.09 5.84
C PRO A 405 11.77 -14.26 4.83
N ALA A 406 10.95 -13.23 4.57
CA ALA A 406 9.87 -13.27 3.59
C ALA A 406 10.34 -13.01 2.15
N MET A 407 11.58 -12.58 1.96
CA MET A 407 12.11 -12.08 0.69
C MET A 407 11.99 -13.10 -0.45
N LEU A 408 12.48 -14.33 -0.24
CA LEU A 408 12.46 -15.37 -1.28
C LEU A 408 11.03 -15.85 -1.56
N PHE A 409 10.23 -16.02 -0.52
CA PHE A 409 8.82 -16.38 -0.65
C PHE A 409 8.07 -15.37 -1.52
N LEU A 410 8.17 -14.07 -1.21
CA LEU A 410 7.51 -13.01 -1.97
C LEU A 410 8.02 -12.95 -3.41
N ALA A 411 9.34 -12.98 -3.62
CA ALA A 411 9.93 -12.93 -4.96
C ALA A 411 9.45 -14.11 -5.83
N THR A 412 9.38 -15.31 -5.25
CA THR A 412 8.91 -16.52 -5.92
C THR A 412 7.43 -16.44 -6.28
N GLU A 413 6.57 -16.07 -5.33
CA GLU A 413 5.12 -15.97 -5.57
C GLU A 413 4.81 -14.87 -6.60
N ILE A 414 5.51 -13.73 -6.56
CA ILE A 414 5.37 -12.66 -7.56
C ILE A 414 5.74 -13.20 -8.95
N ALA A 415 6.91 -13.85 -9.07
CA ALA A 415 7.37 -14.37 -10.35
C ALA A 415 6.43 -15.43 -10.93
N GLN A 416 5.91 -16.31 -10.08
CA GLN A 416 4.93 -17.33 -10.48
C GLN A 416 3.59 -16.72 -10.88
N ALA A 417 3.07 -15.75 -10.13
CA ALA A 417 1.77 -15.16 -10.41
C ALA A 417 1.77 -14.30 -11.69
N PHE A 418 2.86 -13.56 -11.94
CA PHE A 418 2.92 -12.59 -13.04
C PHE A 418 3.60 -13.11 -14.30
N TYR A 419 4.58 -13.99 -14.15
CA TYR A 419 5.55 -14.26 -15.21
C TYR A 419 5.79 -15.75 -15.44
N ALA A 420 4.97 -16.63 -14.85
CA ALA A 420 5.01 -18.05 -15.20
C ALA A 420 4.71 -18.24 -16.69
N PRO A 421 5.40 -19.15 -17.38
CA PRO A 421 5.05 -19.49 -18.76
C PRO A 421 3.59 -19.95 -18.80
N VAL A 422 2.81 -19.36 -19.71
CA VAL A 422 1.48 -19.92 -20.03
C VAL A 422 1.74 -21.25 -20.72
N GLY A 423 1.33 -22.35 -20.07
CA GLY A 423 1.52 -23.71 -20.55
C GLY A 423 0.73 -24.04 -21.81
#